data_AF-A0A0K2RQU9-F1
#
_entry.id   AF-A0A0K2RQU9-F1
#
_cell.length_a   1.000
_cell.length_b   1.000
_cell.length_c   1.000
_cell.angle_alpha   90.00
_cell.angle_beta   90.00
_cell.angle_gamma   90.00
#
_symmetry.space_group_name_H-M   'P 1'
#
loop_
_entity.id
_entity.type
_entity.pdbx_description
1 polymer ?
#
loop_
_entity_poly.entity_id
_entity_poly.type
_entity_poly.pdbx_seq_one_letter_code
_entity_poly.pdbx_strand_id
1 'polypeptide(L)'
;MWRQPAVQPVHQRPLRGRRLAYGGLGRFPESQVIAEIYAGALNAAGVTATTKPNIGSREIYFKAVQDGSIDLAPDYSGNLLSYLDTNATQVSADDVYKALPGKLPQGLGVLDPAKAEDKDAMVVTKATAEKYQLKSIEDLAKVCGDLTMAAPQPLRPAPTGSLASKPTTTACSRA
;
A
#
# COMPACT_ATOMS: atom_id res chain seq x y z
N MET A 1 -9.22 -0.95 0.53
CA MET A 1 -8.90 0.48 0.73
C MET A 1 -7.69 0.56 1.63
N TRP A 2 -6.55 1.05 1.12
CA TRP A 2 -5.23 0.76 1.70
C TRP A 2 -4.60 2.04 2.22
N ARG A 3 -4.48 2.14 3.54
CA ARG A 3 -3.65 3.14 4.22
C ARG A 3 -2.34 2.46 4.60
N GLN A 4 -1.27 3.21 4.80
CA GLN A 4 -0.02 2.61 5.27
C GLN A 4 0.10 2.65 6.80
N PRO A 5 -0.29 1.60 7.55
CA PRO A 5 0.18 1.41 8.90
C PRO A 5 1.59 0.82 8.89
N ALA A 6 2.36 1.11 9.93
CA ALA A 6 3.59 0.39 10.17
C ALA A 6 3.31 -0.83 11.07
N VAL A 7 3.92 -1.98 10.79
CA VAL A 7 3.81 -3.22 11.60
C VAL A 7 5.00 -3.31 12.55
N GLN A 8 4.72 -3.49 13.85
CA GLN A 8 5.74 -3.50 14.91
C GLN A 8 5.50 -4.59 15.96
N PRO A 9 6.51 -5.01 16.73
CA PRO A 9 6.31 -5.80 17.94
C PRO A 9 5.49 -5.07 19.02
N VAL A 10 4.58 -5.76 19.71
CA VAL A 10 3.68 -5.21 20.75
C VAL A 10 4.37 -5.09 22.12
N HIS A 11 5.44 -5.84 22.36
CA HIS A 11 6.21 -5.69 23.60
C HIS A 11 7.04 -4.41 23.55
N GLN A 12 6.56 -3.39 24.28
CA GLN A 12 7.27 -2.15 24.59
C GLN A 12 8.53 -2.44 25.42
N ARG A 13 9.59 -2.94 24.79
CA ARG A 13 10.92 -2.85 25.36
C ARG A 13 11.35 -1.37 25.33
N PRO A 14 12.00 -0.84 26.37
CA PRO A 14 12.46 0.55 26.38
C PRO A 14 13.27 0.84 25.11
N LEU A 15 12.84 1.84 24.34
CA LEU A 15 13.48 2.23 23.08
C LEU A 15 14.81 2.96 23.31
N ARG A 16 15.08 3.42 24.54
CA ARG A 16 16.34 4.10 24.91
C ARG A 16 17.52 3.16 24.74
N GLY A 17 18.40 3.48 23.80
CA GLY A 17 19.67 2.79 23.56
C GLY A 17 19.61 1.63 22.55
N ARG A 18 18.46 1.33 21.94
CA ARG A 18 18.39 0.34 20.84
C ARG A 18 18.55 1.02 19.48
N ARG A 19 19.23 0.33 18.56
CA ARG A 19 19.13 0.63 17.11
C ARG A 19 17.84 0.00 16.60
N LEU A 20 16.87 0.83 16.23
CA LEU A 20 15.69 0.35 15.51
C LEU A 20 16.04 0.17 14.04
N ALA A 21 15.80 -1.02 13.51
CA ALA A 21 15.93 -1.29 12.08
C ALA A 21 14.56 -1.16 11.41
N TYR A 22 14.46 -0.24 10.46
CA TYR A 22 13.25 -0.01 9.68
C TYR A 22 13.38 -0.59 8.28
N GLY A 23 12.45 -1.46 7.89
CA GLY A 23 12.48 -2.16 6.60
C GLY A 23 11.61 -1.53 5.52
N GLY A 24 12.13 -1.35 4.31
CA GLY A 24 11.32 -0.98 3.14
C GLY A 24 10.93 -2.18 2.26
N LEU A 25 9.72 -2.15 1.71
CA LEU A 25 9.27 -3.04 0.64
C LEU A 25 10.23 -2.97 -0.56
N GLY A 26 10.65 -4.14 -1.05
CA GLY A 26 11.79 -4.30 -1.97
C GLY A 26 11.78 -3.57 -3.30
N ARG A 27 10.69 -2.91 -3.69
CA ARG A 27 10.51 -2.34 -5.04
C ARG A 27 9.65 -1.08 -5.10
N PHE A 28 9.28 -0.50 -3.96
CA PHE A 28 8.39 0.67 -3.90
C PHE A 28 9.15 1.86 -3.32
N PRO A 29 9.45 2.91 -4.12
CA PRO A 29 10.14 4.11 -3.65
C PRO A 29 9.44 4.77 -2.45
N GLU A 30 8.12 4.76 -2.42
CA GLU A 30 7.29 5.31 -1.34
C GLU A 30 7.63 4.66 0.00
N SER A 31 7.83 3.34 -0.01
CA SER A 31 8.19 2.57 1.19
C SER A 31 9.56 2.99 1.74
N GLN A 32 10.52 3.31 0.87
CA GLN A 32 11.83 3.81 1.27
C GLN A 32 11.74 5.22 1.85
N VAL A 33 10.95 6.11 1.23
CA VAL A 33 10.73 7.48 1.75
C VAL A 33 10.08 7.42 3.14
N ILE A 34 9.08 6.57 3.31
CA ILE A 34 8.39 6.42 4.60
C ILE A 34 9.33 5.84 5.65
N ALA A 35 10.25 4.94 5.27
CA ALA A 35 11.32 4.48 6.16
C ALA A 35 12.19 5.58 6.72
N GLU A 36 12.66 6.46 5.85
CA GLU A 36 13.50 7.58 6.26
C GLU A 36 12.73 8.57 7.14
N ILE A 37 11.44 8.79 6.86
CA ILE A 37 10.57 9.64 7.70
C ILE A 37 10.48 9.07 9.12
N TYR A 38 10.21 7.78 9.28
CA TYR A 38 10.14 7.13 10.59
C TYR A 38 11.49 7.14 11.31
N ALA A 39 12.57 6.81 10.62
CA ALA A 39 13.91 6.86 11.20
C ALA A 39 14.28 8.27 11.66
N GLY A 40 13.98 9.30 10.86
CA GLY A 40 14.17 10.70 11.22
C GLY A 40 13.37 11.11 12.46
N ALA A 41 12.09 10.74 12.53
CA ALA A 41 11.22 11.04 13.67
C ALA A 41 11.70 10.35 14.96
N LEU A 42 12.10 9.07 14.88
CA LEU A 42 12.64 8.31 16.01
C LEU A 42 13.96 8.91 16.52
N ASN A 43 14.87 9.25 15.59
CA ASN A 43 16.14 9.90 15.93
C ASN A 43 15.92 11.26 16.60
N ALA A 44 14.97 12.07 16.10
CA ALA A 44 14.59 13.34 16.72
C ALA A 44 14.00 13.17 18.13
N ALA A 45 13.34 12.03 18.40
CA ALA A 45 12.84 11.66 19.71
C ALA A 45 13.90 11.02 20.64
N GLY A 46 15.16 10.95 20.21
CA GLY A 46 16.27 10.38 21.00
C GLY A 46 16.35 8.86 20.96
N VAL A 47 15.69 8.21 20.01
CA VAL A 47 15.79 6.77 19.74
C VAL A 47 16.67 6.56 18.51
N THR A 48 17.79 5.84 18.66
CA THR A 48 18.68 5.55 17.54
C THR A 48 17.97 4.67 16.51
N ALA A 49 17.70 5.18 15.33
CA ALA A 49 17.03 4.44 14.25
C ALA A 49 17.84 4.47 12.96
N THR A 50 17.84 3.34 12.25
CA THR A 50 18.51 3.14 10.97
C THR A 50 17.57 2.43 10.00
N THR A 51 17.64 2.81 8.73
CA THR A 51 16.87 2.15 7.68
C THR A 51 17.64 0.97 7.08
N LYS A 52 16.90 -0.07 6.69
CA LYS A 52 17.35 -1.20 5.88
C LYS A 52 16.45 -1.23 4.64
N PRO A 53 16.81 -0.51 3.57
CA PRO A 53 16.02 -0.52 2.36
C PRO A 53 16.11 -1.90 1.68
N ASN A 54 15.13 -2.18 0.83
CA ASN A 54 15.14 -3.32 -0.08
C ASN A 54 15.17 -4.72 0.56
N ILE A 55 14.41 -4.93 1.65
CA ILE A 55 14.37 -6.23 2.35
C ILE A 55 13.74 -7.35 1.51
N GLY A 56 12.83 -6.99 0.61
CA GLY A 56 12.22 -7.92 -0.34
C GLY A 56 10.69 -7.92 -0.28
N SER A 57 10.10 -9.09 -0.49
CA SER A 57 8.64 -9.28 -0.53
C SER A 57 8.02 -9.28 0.88
N ARG A 58 6.68 -9.27 0.95
CA ARG A 58 5.92 -9.29 2.22
C ARG A 58 6.28 -10.46 3.09
N GLU A 59 6.39 -11.63 2.51
CA GLU A 59 6.76 -12.86 3.22
C GLU A 59 8.13 -12.73 3.90
N ILE A 60 9.05 -11.96 3.32
CA ILE A 60 10.42 -11.79 3.83
C ILE A 60 10.44 -10.75 4.96
N TYR A 61 9.97 -9.52 4.71
CA TYR A 61 10.03 -8.50 5.77
C TYR A 61 9.07 -8.80 6.91
N PHE A 62 7.93 -9.45 6.67
CA PHE A 62 7.00 -9.83 7.73
C PHE A 62 7.64 -10.83 8.70
N LYS A 63 8.37 -11.84 8.18
CA LYS A 63 9.19 -12.74 9.00
C LYS A 63 10.29 -11.98 9.74
N ALA A 64 10.95 -11.03 9.09
CA ALA A 64 11.99 -10.22 9.72
C ALA A 64 11.46 -9.33 10.86
N VAL A 65 10.21 -8.83 10.77
CA VAL A 65 9.55 -8.15 11.91
C VAL A 65 9.22 -9.17 13.00
N GLN A 66 8.71 -10.35 12.62
CA GLN A 66 8.31 -11.40 13.55
C GLN A 66 9.46 -11.99 14.36
N ASP A 67 10.63 -12.19 13.74
CA ASP A 67 11.83 -12.70 14.39
C ASP A 67 12.71 -11.60 15.03
N GLY A 68 12.37 -10.32 14.81
CA GLY A 68 13.07 -9.16 15.38
C GLY A 68 14.33 -8.74 14.63
N SER A 69 14.61 -9.27 13.44
CA SER A 69 15.68 -8.81 12.54
C SER A 69 15.48 -7.37 12.06
N ILE A 70 14.22 -6.92 12.03
CA ILE A 70 13.78 -5.52 11.95
C ILE A 70 12.69 -5.25 12.98
N ASP A 71 12.57 -4.01 13.42
CA ASP A 71 11.61 -3.63 14.45
C ASP A 71 10.32 -3.03 13.85
N LEU A 72 10.39 -2.49 12.63
CA LEU A 72 9.27 -1.84 11.97
C LEU A 72 9.34 -1.97 10.45
N ALA A 73 8.20 -2.16 9.81
CA ALA A 73 8.05 -2.08 8.36
C ALA A 73 6.75 -1.33 7.99
N PRO A 74 6.74 -0.45 6.98
CA PRO A 74 5.52 0.10 6.42
C PRO A 74 4.86 -0.98 5.60
N ASP A 75 3.56 -1.13 5.77
CA ASP A 75 2.77 -1.99 4.91
C ASP A 75 1.47 -1.28 4.56
N TYR A 76 0.75 -1.83 3.59
CA TYR A 76 -0.55 -1.36 3.16
C TYR A 76 -1.62 -2.19 3.86
N SER A 77 -2.51 -1.53 4.61
CA SER A 77 -3.43 -2.16 5.57
C SER A 77 -4.23 -3.31 4.99
N GLY A 78 -4.85 -3.12 3.82
CA GLY A 78 -5.61 -4.21 3.24
C GLY A 78 -4.71 -5.34 2.75
N ASN A 79 -3.47 -5.07 2.31
CA ASN A 79 -2.64 -6.04 1.57
C ASN A 79 -2.03 -6.97 2.61
N LEU A 80 -1.70 -6.39 3.75
CA LEU A 80 -1.47 -7.10 4.98
C LEU A 80 -2.69 -7.92 5.40
N LEU A 81 -3.91 -7.36 5.37
CA LEU A 81 -5.11 -8.12 5.74
C LEU A 81 -5.35 -9.32 4.81
N SER A 82 -5.30 -9.13 3.48
CA SER A 82 -5.45 -10.21 2.49
C SER A 82 -4.33 -11.25 2.58
N TYR A 83 -3.13 -10.84 3.01
CA TYR A 83 -2.03 -11.74 3.27
C TYR A 83 -2.25 -12.61 4.52
N LEU A 84 -2.80 -12.02 5.59
CA LEU A 84 -3.06 -12.71 6.86
C LEU A 84 -4.37 -13.51 6.86
N ASP A 85 -5.34 -13.11 6.04
CA ASP A 85 -6.65 -13.73 5.92
C ASP A 85 -7.10 -13.72 4.45
N THR A 86 -6.91 -14.85 3.78
CA THR A 86 -7.30 -15.03 2.38
C THR A 86 -8.82 -14.99 2.16
N ASN A 87 -9.61 -15.05 3.24
CA ASN A 87 -11.07 -14.97 3.20
C ASN A 87 -11.58 -13.59 3.65
N ALA A 88 -10.71 -12.61 3.88
CA ALA A 88 -11.11 -11.26 4.26
C ALA A 88 -12.02 -10.63 3.19
N THR A 89 -13.15 -10.07 3.64
CA THR A 89 -14.16 -9.41 2.79
C THR A 89 -14.23 -7.91 3.00
N GLN A 90 -13.45 -7.38 3.96
CA GLN A 90 -13.43 -5.96 4.31
C GLN A 90 -12.80 -5.15 3.16
N VAL A 91 -13.53 -4.14 2.71
CA VAL A 91 -13.08 -3.28 1.59
C VAL A 91 -12.85 -1.83 2.03
N SER A 92 -13.55 -1.34 3.05
CA SER A 92 -13.39 0.03 3.58
C SER A 92 -12.14 0.15 4.45
N ALA A 93 -11.54 1.35 4.53
CA ALA A 93 -10.31 1.57 5.28
C ALA A 93 -10.51 1.25 6.78
N ASP A 94 -11.64 1.69 7.33
CA ASP A 94 -11.97 1.52 8.73
C ASP A 94 -12.22 0.05 9.07
N ASP A 95 -12.95 -0.68 8.22
CA ASP A 95 -13.23 -2.09 8.46
C ASP A 95 -11.97 -2.95 8.33
N VAL A 96 -11.13 -2.64 7.33
CA VAL A 96 -9.83 -3.28 7.16
C VAL A 96 -8.96 -3.06 8.40
N TYR A 97 -8.85 -1.81 8.87
CA TYR A 97 -8.00 -1.48 10.01
C TYR A 97 -8.53 -2.08 11.32
N LYS A 98 -9.85 -2.14 11.52
CA LYS A 98 -10.46 -2.82 12.68
C LYS A 98 -10.25 -4.33 12.66
N ALA A 99 -10.16 -4.96 11.49
CA ALA A 99 -9.96 -6.40 11.37
C ALA A 99 -8.51 -6.84 11.63
N LEU A 100 -7.53 -6.01 11.25
CA LEU A 100 -6.10 -6.34 11.31
C LEU A 100 -5.60 -6.85 12.67
N PRO A 101 -5.89 -6.21 13.82
CA PRO A 101 -5.37 -6.65 15.11
C PRO A 101 -5.71 -8.12 15.45
N GLY A 102 -6.88 -8.61 15.00
CA GLY A 102 -7.31 -10.00 15.24
C GLY A 102 -6.67 -11.04 14.31
N LYS A 103 -5.88 -10.60 13.32
CA LYS A 103 -5.24 -11.48 12.32
C LYS A 103 -3.72 -11.51 12.44
N LEU A 104 -3.14 -10.64 13.26
CA LEU A 104 -1.71 -10.59 13.49
C LEU A 104 -1.25 -11.74 14.41
N PRO A 105 -0.07 -12.33 14.15
CA PRO A 105 0.57 -13.23 15.10
C PRO A 105 0.77 -12.56 16.46
N GLN A 106 0.79 -13.38 17.51
CA GLN A 106 1.04 -12.89 18.86
C GLN A 106 2.37 -12.11 18.91
N GLY A 107 2.32 -10.94 19.54
CA GLY A 107 3.49 -10.09 19.68
C GLY A 107 3.70 -9.12 18.52
N LEU A 108 2.87 -9.11 17.48
CA LEU A 108 2.85 -8.09 16.42
C LEU A 108 1.61 -7.20 16.50
N GLY A 109 1.76 -5.94 16.08
CA GLY A 109 0.74 -4.90 16.10
C GLY A 109 0.89 -3.95 14.92
N VAL A 110 -0.15 -3.17 14.66
CA VAL A 110 -0.16 -2.11 13.63
C VAL A 110 -0.26 -0.75 14.29
N LEU A 111 0.49 0.23 13.76
CA LEU A 111 0.42 1.63 14.15
C LEU A 111 -0.73 2.37 13.46
N ASP A 112 -1.04 3.56 13.99
CA ASP A 112 -2.04 4.46 13.42
C ASP A 112 -1.82 4.67 11.91
N PRO A 113 -2.88 4.54 11.09
CA PRO A 113 -2.75 4.57 9.65
C PRO A 113 -2.59 6.01 9.15
N ALA A 114 -1.78 6.19 8.11
CA ALA A 114 -1.72 7.46 7.41
C ALA A 114 -3.10 7.89 6.87
N LYS A 115 -3.31 9.21 6.71
CA LYS A 115 -4.52 9.75 6.06
C LYS A 115 -4.55 9.46 4.56
N ALA A 116 -3.39 9.32 3.93
CA ALA A 116 -3.25 9.04 2.51
C ALA A 116 -3.66 7.59 2.20
N GLU A 117 -4.25 7.42 1.02
CA GLU A 117 -4.59 6.11 0.45
C GLU A 117 -3.75 5.86 -0.79
N ASP A 118 -3.25 4.64 -0.91
CA ASP A 118 -2.57 4.15 -2.11
C ASP A 118 -3.39 2.99 -2.66
N LYS A 119 -4.13 3.25 -3.73
CA LYS A 119 -5.05 2.29 -4.35
C LYS A 119 -5.10 2.53 -5.85
N ASP A 120 -5.37 1.47 -6.59
CA ASP A 120 -5.67 1.59 -8.01
C ASP A 120 -6.82 2.57 -8.21
N ALA A 121 -6.58 3.55 -9.09
CA ALA A 121 -7.52 4.61 -9.39
C ALA A 121 -7.51 4.89 -10.89
N MET A 122 -8.69 5.22 -11.42
CA MET A 122 -8.80 5.84 -12.74
C MET A 122 -8.62 7.35 -12.58
N VAL A 123 -7.69 7.92 -13.33
CA VAL A 123 -7.38 9.34 -13.29
C VAL A 123 -7.52 9.97 -14.67
N VAL A 124 -7.99 11.20 -14.71
CA VAL A 124 -8.08 12.02 -15.93
C VAL A 124 -7.31 13.32 -15.71
N THR A 125 -7.00 14.03 -16.80
CA THR A 125 -6.42 15.38 -16.66
C THR A 125 -7.43 16.34 -16.05
N LYS A 126 -6.95 17.39 -15.39
CA LYS A 126 -7.79 18.45 -14.85
C LYS A 126 -8.69 19.08 -15.93
N ALA A 127 -8.14 19.32 -17.12
CA ALA A 127 -8.91 19.87 -18.25
C ALA A 127 -10.04 18.93 -18.71
N THR A 128 -9.80 17.62 -18.74
CA THR A 128 -10.84 16.62 -19.04
C THR A 128 -11.92 16.61 -17.97
N ALA A 129 -11.54 16.63 -16.69
CA ALA A 129 -12.50 16.66 -15.59
C ALA A 129 -13.38 17.91 -15.64
N GLU A 130 -12.82 19.09 -15.93
CA GLU A 130 -13.57 20.34 -16.06
C GLU A 130 -14.50 20.34 -17.29
N LYS A 131 -14.01 19.87 -18.44
CA LYS A 131 -14.78 19.79 -19.69
C LYS A 131 -16.04 18.93 -19.54
N TYR A 132 -15.91 17.77 -18.89
CA TYR A 132 -17.00 16.80 -18.74
C TYR A 132 -17.65 16.81 -17.34
N GLN A 133 -17.29 17.76 -16.48
CA GLN A 133 -17.80 17.91 -15.11
C GLN A 133 -17.65 16.63 -14.25
N LEU A 134 -16.52 15.93 -14.38
CA LEU A 134 -16.29 14.63 -13.75
C LEU A 134 -15.91 14.77 -12.28
N LYS A 135 -16.67 14.15 -11.38
CA LYS A 135 -16.34 14.07 -9.94
C LYS A 135 -16.27 12.64 -9.42
N SER A 136 -16.86 11.69 -10.13
CA SER A 136 -16.84 10.28 -9.76
C SER A 136 -16.66 9.36 -10.98
N ILE A 137 -16.50 8.06 -10.73
CA ILE A 137 -16.39 7.06 -11.80
C ILE A 137 -17.72 6.89 -12.55
N GLU A 138 -18.85 7.15 -11.89
CA GLU A 138 -20.18 7.16 -12.51
C GLU A 138 -20.33 8.32 -13.51
N ASP A 139 -19.70 9.46 -13.26
CA ASP A 139 -19.65 10.54 -14.24
C ASP A 139 -18.80 10.15 -15.46
N LEU A 140 -17.69 9.44 -15.22
CA LEU A 140 -16.84 8.94 -16.29
C LEU A 140 -17.59 7.97 -17.22
N ALA A 141 -18.45 7.12 -16.67
CA ALA A 141 -19.26 6.17 -17.46
C ALA A 141 -20.16 6.86 -18.50
N LYS A 142 -20.66 8.06 -18.20
CA LYS A 142 -21.55 8.84 -19.10
C LYS A 142 -20.85 9.34 -20.36
N VAL A 143 -19.53 9.56 -20.28
CA VAL A 143 -18.70 10.14 -21.36
C VAL A 143 -17.62 9.17 -21.85
N CYS A 144 -17.62 7.95 -21.34
CA CYS A 144 -16.64 6.90 -21.63
C CYS A 144 -16.46 6.67 -23.15
N GLY A 145 -17.53 6.76 -23.95
CA GLY A 145 -17.43 6.63 -25.41
C GLY A 145 -16.56 7.68 -26.12
N ASP A 146 -16.35 8.84 -25.48
CA ASP A 146 -15.53 9.93 -25.99
C ASP A 146 -14.09 9.90 -25.44
N LEU A 147 -13.75 8.90 -24.63
CA LEU A 147 -12.49 8.78 -23.92
C LEU A 147 -11.74 7.50 -24.28
N THR A 148 -10.42 7.62 -24.37
CA THR A 148 -9.51 6.49 -24.54
C THR A 148 -8.82 6.21 -23.21
N MET A 149 -8.88 4.95 -22.78
CA MET A 149 -8.22 4.49 -21.56
C MET A 149 -6.84 3.93 -21.88
N ALA A 150 -5.85 4.34 -21.11
CA ALA A 150 -4.55 3.70 -21.04
C ALA A 150 -4.47 2.93 -19.71
N ALA A 151 -4.13 1.64 -19.78
CA ALA A 151 -3.96 0.81 -18.60
C ALA A 151 -2.78 -0.16 -18.80
N PRO A 152 -2.06 -0.54 -17.72
CA PRO A 152 -1.13 -1.67 -17.76
C PRO A 152 -1.87 -2.97 -18.12
N GLN A 153 -1.17 -3.88 -18.81
CA GLN A 153 -1.74 -5.14 -19.34
C GLN A 153 -2.62 -5.96 -18.37
N PRO A 154 -2.29 -6.10 -17.06
CA PRO A 154 -3.09 -6.91 -16.14
C PRO A 154 -4.50 -6.37 -15.86
N LEU A 155 -4.75 -5.08 -16.10
CA LEU A 155 -6.08 -4.47 -15.91
C LEU A 155 -7.06 -4.79 -17.06
N ARG A 156 -6.60 -5.51 -18.10
CA ARG A 156 -7.43 -6.00 -19.20
C ARG A 156 -7.64 -7.51 -19.05
N PRO A 157 -8.88 -8.03 -19.08
CA PRO A 157 -9.08 -9.44 -19.40
C PRO A 157 -8.50 -9.67 -20.80
N ALA A 158 -7.49 -10.52 -20.92
CA ALA A 158 -6.83 -10.75 -22.19
C ALA A 158 -7.87 -11.13 -23.26
N PRO A 159 -7.92 -10.46 -24.43
CA PRO A 159 -8.47 -11.10 -25.60
C PRO A 159 -7.63 -12.35 -25.82
N THR A 160 -8.26 -13.51 -25.91
CA THR A 160 -7.59 -14.79 -26.16
C THR A 160 -6.47 -14.61 -27.19
N GLY A 161 -5.22 -14.73 -26.73
CA GLY A 161 -4.08 -14.98 -27.61
C GLY A 161 -3.20 -13.81 -28.09
N SER A 162 -3.01 -12.70 -27.35
CA SER A 162 -1.88 -11.82 -27.69
C SER A 162 -1.09 -11.29 -26.49
N LEU A 163 0.19 -11.68 -26.45
CA LEU A 163 1.24 -11.15 -25.58
C LEU A 163 1.95 -10.04 -26.36
N ALA A 164 1.75 -8.77 -26.00
CA ALA A 164 2.55 -7.67 -26.53
C ALA A 164 2.84 -6.59 -25.45
N SER A 165 4.11 -6.25 -25.31
CA SER A 165 4.73 -5.47 -24.23
C SER A 165 4.67 -3.94 -24.40
N LYS A 166 3.57 -3.40 -24.94
CA LYS A 166 3.37 -1.94 -25.10
C LYS A 166 2.15 -1.43 -24.33
N PRO A 167 2.17 -0.19 -23.80
CA PRO A 167 0.95 0.44 -23.29
C PRO A 167 -0.07 0.47 -24.42
N THR A 168 -1.17 -0.26 -24.23
CA THR A 168 -2.17 -0.49 -25.27
C THR A 168 -3.36 0.40 -24.95
N THR A 169 -3.62 1.38 -25.82
CA THR A 169 -4.78 2.29 -25.72
C THR A 169 -6.02 1.58 -26.24
N THR A 170 -7.12 1.57 -25.48
CA THR A 170 -8.42 1.03 -25.94
C THR A 170 -9.52 2.04 -25.64
N ALA A 171 -10.53 2.12 -26.51
CA ALA A 171 -11.74 2.90 -26.23
C ALA A 171 -12.36 2.40 -24.91
N CYS A 172 -12.79 3.32 -24.06
CA CYS A 172 -13.46 2.95 -22.82
C CYS A 172 -14.76 2.19 -23.20
N SER A 173 -14.76 0.87 -22.99
CA SER A 173 -15.94 0.03 -23.22
C SER A 173 -16.87 0.18 -22.02
N ARG A 174 -18.16 0.42 -22.28
CA ARG A 174 -19.16 0.48 -21.20
C ARG A 174 -19.11 -0.82 -20.39
N ALA A 175 -18.92 -0.68 -19.08
CA ALA A 175 -19.08 -1.76 -18.11
C ALA A 175 -20.57 -2.05 -17.89
#